data_AF-A0A9X2SL57-F1
#
_entry.id   AF-A0A9X2SL57-F1
#
_cell.length_a   1.000
_cell.length_b   1.000
_cell.length_c   1.000
_cell.angle_alpha   90.00
_cell.angle_beta   90.00
_cell.angle_gamma   90.00
#
_symmetry.space_group_name_H-M   'P 1'
#
loop_
_entity.id
_entity.type
_entity.pdbx_description
1 polymer ?
#
loop_
_entity_poly.entity_id
_entity_poly.type
_entity_poly.pdbx_seq_one_letter_code
_entity_poly.pdbx_strand_id
1 'polypeptide(L)'
;MRALDSPRRMIVVVPTEEFRRHQAATLPRAGSISAEVSDPVRDRLLALDAAAKVRARGIRVLEIDGSRNTEEVAGLVADHFGPYL
;
A
#
# COMPACT_ATOMS: atom_id res chain seq x y z
N MET A 1 -25.71 7.25 0.04
CA MET A 1 -24.62 6.86 0.97
C MET A 1 -23.34 6.78 0.16
N ARG A 2 -22.53 7.84 0.14
CA ARG A 2 -21.27 7.86 -0.62
C ARG A 2 -20.17 7.30 0.28
N ALA A 3 -19.46 6.28 -0.18
CA ALA A 3 -18.23 5.89 0.48
C ALA A 3 -17.26 7.10 0.42
N LEU A 4 -16.67 7.48 1.55
CA LEU A 4 -15.52 8.41 1.70
C LEU A 4 -15.78 9.92 1.88
N ASP A 5 -16.67 10.33 2.78
CA ASP A 5 -16.80 11.76 3.14
C ASP A 5 -15.70 12.27 4.11
N SER A 6 -14.82 11.39 4.63
CA SER A 6 -13.76 11.76 5.57
C SER A 6 -12.42 11.07 5.26
N PRO A 7 -11.31 11.83 5.11
CA PRO A 7 -9.96 11.27 4.98
C PRO A 7 -9.54 10.32 6.11
N ARG A 8 -10.17 10.44 7.29
CA ARG A 8 -9.89 9.58 8.44
C ARG A 8 -10.55 8.20 8.36
N ARG A 9 -11.44 7.99 7.39
CA ARG A 9 -12.08 6.70 7.10
C ARG A 9 -11.42 6.02 5.90
N MET A 10 -10.14 6.29 5.66
CA MET A 10 -9.38 5.70 4.56
C MET A 10 -7.93 5.43 4.97
N ILE A 11 -7.44 4.26 4.57
CA ILE A 11 -6.03 3.90 4.61
C ILE A 11 -5.60 3.56 3.19
N VAL A 12 -4.40 3.99 2.82
CA VAL A 12 -3.71 3.52 1.61
C VAL A 12 -2.53 2.66 2.04
N VAL A 13 -2.47 1.44 1.53
CA VAL A 13 -1.37 0.50 1.79
C VAL A 13 -0.37 0.58 0.64
N VAL A 14 0.91 0.80 0.96
CA VAL A 14 1.97 0.92 -0.03
C VAL A 14 3.10 -0.05 0.30
N PRO A 15 3.46 -0.97 -0.61
CA PRO A 15 4.62 -1.84 -0.38
C PRO A 15 5.92 -1.03 -0.45
N THR A 16 6.84 -1.27 0.49
CA THR A 16 8.16 -0.64 0.45
C THR A 16 8.98 -1.19 -0.71
N GLU A 17 10.08 -0.50 -1.02
CA GLU A 17 11.05 -0.97 -2.00
C GLU A 17 11.67 -2.32 -1.59
N GLU A 18 11.94 -2.51 -0.30
CA GLU A 18 12.50 -3.75 0.23
C GLU A 18 11.54 -4.93 0.04
N PHE A 19 10.26 -4.72 0.32
CA PHE A 19 9.22 -5.72 0.08
C PHE A 19 9.12 -6.11 -1.40
N ARG A 20 9.18 -5.12 -2.30
CA ARG A 20 9.14 -5.38 -3.75
C ARG A 20 10.35 -6.17 -4.23
N ARG A 21 11.55 -5.86 -3.74
CA ARG A 21 12.76 -6.62 -4.04
C ARG A 21 12.67 -8.05 -3.52
N HIS A 22 12.17 -8.23 -2.30
CA HIS A 22 11.96 -9.54 -1.72
C HIS A 22 10.99 -10.35 -2.57
N GLN A 23 9.80 -9.82 -2.88
CA GLN A 23 8.81 -10.50 -3.71
C GLN A 23 9.32 -10.87 -5.10
N ALA A 24 10.07 -9.99 -5.76
CA ALA A 24 10.66 -10.28 -7.06
C ALA A 24 11.65 -11.46 -7.00
N ALA A 25 12.33 -11.64 -5.87
CA ALA A 25 13.29 -12.72 -5.66
C ALA A 25 12.63 -14.05 -5.22
N THR A 26 11.55 -14.01 -4.42
CA THR A 26 10.93 -15.22 -3.84
C THR A 26 9.70 -15.73 -4.57
N LEU A 27 9.03 -14.93 -5.39
CA LEU A 27 7.79 -15.33 -6.05
C LEU A 27 7.98 -15.43 -7.57
N PRO A 28 8.02 -16.64 -8.15
CA PRO A 28 8.09 -16.84 -9.61
C PRO A 28 6.95 -16.14 -10.38
N ARG A 29 5.80 -15.97 -9.72
CA ARG A 29 4.60 -15.28 -10.21
C ARG A 29 4.60 -13.75 -10.02
N ALA A 30 5.52 -13.19 -9.25
CA ALA A 30 5.65 -11.72 -9.16
C ALA A 30 6.16 -11.14 -10.48
N GLY A 31 6.89 -11.95 -11.28
CA GLY A 31 7.23 -11.62 -12.66
C GLY A 31 6.05 -11.65 -13.63
N SER A 32 4.95 -12.36 -13.33
CA SER A 32 3.80 -12.51 -14.25
C SER A 32 2.63 -11.55 -13.97
N ILE A 33 2.53 -10.98 -12.77
CA ILE A 33 1.60 -9.86 -12.47
C ILE A 33 2.12 -8.56 -13.10
N SER A 34 3.42 -8.49 -13.38
CA SER A 34 4.02 -7.48 -14.25
C SER A 34 3.78 -7.91 -15.69
N ALA A 35 2.55 -7.71 -16.18
CA ALA A 35 2.20 -7.95 -17.58
C ALA A 35 3.25 -7.33 -18.53
N GLU A 36 3.33 -7.82 -19.78
CA GLU A 36 4.20 -7.43 -20.91
C GLU A 36 4.38 -5.91 -21.20
N VAL A 37 3.81 -5.00 -20.38
CA VAL A 37 3.74 -3.55 -20.55
C VAL A 37 4.16 -2.75 -19.28
N SER A 38 4.52 -3.40 -18.17
CA SER A 38 4.92 -2.67 -16.94
C SER A 38 6.37 -2.16 -17.03
N ASP A 39 6.54 -0.84 -17.01
CA ASP A 39 7.84 -0.19 -16.78
C ASP A 39 8.02 -0.02 -15.26
N PRO A 40 8.91 -0.78 -14.61
CA PRO A 40 9.06 -0.78 -13.17
C PRO A 40 9.54 0.56 -12.61
N VAL A 41 10.24 1.37 -13.40
CA VAL A 41 10.68 2.71 -12.98
C VAL A 41 9.48 3.66 -12.96
N ARG A 42 8.68 3.65 -14.04
CA ARG A 42 7.45 4.45 -14.13
C ARG A 42 6.47 4.07 -13.02
N ASP A 43 6.24 2.78 -12.81
CA ASP A 43 5.28 2.29 -11.81
C ASP A 43 5.73 2.65 -10.40
N ARG A 44 7.04 2.60 -10.12
CA ARG A 44 7.60 3.10 -8.86
C ARG A 44 7.37 4.59 -8.66
N LEU A 45 7.65 5.42 -9.68
CA LEU A 45 7.46 6.87 -9.59
C LEU A 45 5.98 7.23 -9.39
N LEU A 46 5.08 6.53 -10.10
CA LEU A 46 3.64 6.69 -9.93
C LEU A 46 3.19 6.31 -8.51
N ALA A 47 3.70 5.21 -7.97
CA ALA A 47 3.37 4.80 -6.60
C ALA A 47 3.86 5.82 -5.55
N LEU A 48 5.08 6.35 -5.71
CA LEU A 48 5.64 7.37 -4.82
C LEU A 48 4.85 8.68 -4.88
N ASP A 49 4.52 9.15 -6.09
CA ASP A 49 3.71 10.35 -6.31
C ASP A 49 2.29 10.18 -5.72
N ALA A 50 1.65 9.03 -5.95
CA ALA A 50 0.35 8.73 -5.37
C ALA A 50 0.40 8.73 -3.84
N ALA A 51 1.40 8.08 -3.23
CA ALA A 51 1.57 8.06 -1.77
C ALA A 51 1.79 9.46 -1.20
N ALA A 52 2.60 10.29 -1.87
CA ALA A 52 2.82 11.68 -1.47
C ALA A 52 1.52 12.50 -1.53
N LYS A 53 0.73 12.37 -2.60
CA LYS A 53 -0.56 13.03 -2.75
C LYS A 53 -1.58 12.59 -1.72
N VAL A 54 -1.58 11.31 -1.34
CA VAL A 54 -2.46 10.76 -0.29
C VAL A 54 -2.09 11.35 1.07
N ARG A 55 -0.80 11.37 1.42
CA ARG A 55 -0.31 12.00 2.67
C ARG A 55 -0.69 13.48 2.74
N ALA A 56 -0.51 14.21 1.64
CA ALA A 56 -0.86 15.63 1.57
C ALA A 56 -2.35 15.91 1.81
N ARG A 57 -3.23 14.92 1.58
CA ARG A 57 -4.68 15.00 1.84
C ARG A 57 -5.08 14.57 3.26
N GLY A 58 -4.10 14.31 4.15
CA GLY A 58 -4.35 13.88 5.53
C GLY A 58 -4.86 12.44 5.66
N ILE A 59 -4.73 11.64 4.59
CA ILE A 59 -5.09 10.22 4.59
C ILE A 59 -3.90 9.42 5.14
N ARG A 60 -4.17 8.43 5.98
CA ARG A 60 -3.12 7.57 6.52
C ARG A 60 -2.54 6.67 5.43
N VAL A 61 -1.23 6.71 5.26
CA VAL A 61 -0.48 5.75 4.44
C VAL A 61 0.17 4.73 5.36
N LEU A 62 -0.09 3.44 5.11
CA LEU A 62 0.55 2.32 5.79
C LEU A 62 1.59 1.69 4.87
N GLU A 63 2.86 1.78 5.23
CA GLU A 63 3.95 1.15 4.49
C GLU A 63 4.16 -0.29 4.98
N ILE A 64 4.27 -1.22 4.04
CA ILE A 64 4.48 -2.65 4.30
C ILE A 64 5.82 -3.07 3.72
N ASP A 65 6.75 -3.43 4.60
CA ASP A 65 8.07 -3.95 4.28
C ASP A 65 8.15 -5.49 4.27
N GLY A 66 7.07 -6.15 4.70
CA GLY A 66 7.00 -7.61 4.83
C GLY A 66 7.62 -8.16 6.11
N SER A 67 8.06 -7.29 7.03
CA SER A 67 8.48 -7.70 8.38
C SER A 67 7.28 -8.11 9.24
N ARG A 68 6.11 -7.51 8.97
CA ARG A 68 4.85 -7.80 9.65
C ARG A 68 4.07 -8.89 8.94
N ASN A 69 3.52 -9.82 9.72
CA ASN A 69 2.58 -10.82 9.23
C ASN A 69 1.19 -10.20 8.97
N THR A 70 0.30 -11.02 8.41
CA THR A 70 -1.05 -10.61 8.01
C THR A 70 -1.87 -10.11 9.21
N GLU A 71 -1.78 -10.79 10.34
CA GLU A 71 -2.52 -10.48 11.56
C GLU A 71 -2.10 -9.13 12.15
N GLU A 72 -0.80 -8.83 12.15
CA GLU A 72 -0.25 -7.54 12.60
C GLU A 72 -0.75 -6.39 11.71
N VAL A 73 -0.78 -6.59 10.39
CA VAL A 73 -1.32 -5.60 9.45
C VAL A 73 -2.82 -5.40 9.67
N ALA A 74 -3.58 -6.48 9.88
CA ALA A 74 -5.01 -6.41 10.18
C ALA A 74 -5.29 -5.64 11.48
N GLY A 75 -4.47 -5.84 12.51
CA GLY A 75 -4.53 -5.06 13.76
C GLY A 75 -4.34 -3.57 13.53
N LEU A 76 -3.32 -3.17 12.76
CA LEU A 76 -3.07 -1.76 12.44
C LEU A 76 -4.23 -1.10 11.67
N VAL A 77 -4.88 -1.87 10.81
CA VAL A 77 -6.08 -1.44 10.08
C VAL A 77 -7.26 -1.30 11.05
N ALA A 78 -7.50 -2.30 11.92
CA ALA A 78 -8.56 -2.28 12.91
C ALA A 78 -8.43 -1.08 13.87
N ASP A 79 -7.22 -0.84 14.40
CA ASP A 79 -6.94 0.29 15.30
C ASP A 79 -7.24 1.64 14.65
N HIS A 80 -6.96 1.78 13.35
CA HIS A 80 -7.25 3.02 12.62
C HIS A 80 -8.75 3.29 12.50
N PHE A 81 -9.52 2.22 12.24
CA PHE A 81 -10.96 2.32 12.02
C PHE A 81 -11.77 2.25 13.31
N GLY A 82 -11.21 1.79 14.42
CA GLY A 82 -11.86 1.67 15.73
C GLY A 82 -12.68 2.90 16.15
N PRO A 83 -12.20 4.15 15.96
CA PRO A 83 -12.99 5.35 16.27
C PRO A 83 -14.24 5.59 15.38
N TYR A 84 -14.44 4.80 14.32
CA TYR A 84 -15.51 4.96 13.33
C TYR A 84 -16.41 3.72 13.18
N LEU A 85 -16.12 2.66 13.93
CA LEU A 85 -16.92 1.44 14.03
C LEU A 85 -17.83 1.53 15.26
#